data_AF-A0A081AJG2-F1
#
_entry.id   AF-A0A081AJG2-F1
#
_cell.length_a   1.000
_cell.length_b   1.000
_cell.length_c   1.000
_cell.angle_alpha   90.00
_cell.angle_beta   90.00
_cell.angle_gamma   90.00
#
_symmetry.space_group_name_H-M   'P 1'
#
loop_
_entity.id
_entity.type
_entity.pdbx_description
1 polymer ?
#
loop_
_entity_poly.entity_id
_entity_poly.type
_entity_poly.pdbx_seq_one_letter_code
_entity_poly.pdbx_strand_id
1 'polypeptide(L)'
;MHLLSRNLVFTNCVDVGHLVDHELHSECQAVLKDLQAHHTDKAIAWCSQNGSRLRRLQSSLEFHLRLQDFIEFVRAHKPLEAVQHARTYLTPLAMQPEKQSLRDAAIGEVKIAMATLAFESPEKCGIEAYEKVFAMDRWLTLEKMFRKAFNDVYGMHDPPSLCIALHAGLSTLNTRACHLTRDANLKARLAQSGARGKRQRREGEEAGDDNGDSEDESEEWFKSLTASEKDDSANSKKRKYSRAELPVPICPACSEVGSQLCTGLPFAYHPHSRLVCRVTQSVMDEHNPPLVLPNGRVYSKRGIELLTQRSSDGTIKCVDTQDVFSPTDVKPVYIL
;
A
#
# COMPACT_ATOMS: atom_id res chain seq x y z
N MET A 1 -24.19 1.44 -1.93
CA MET A 1 -24.45 2.83 -1.49
C MET A 1 -23.81 3.19 -0.15
N HIS A 2 -23.56 2.24 0.78
CA HIS A 2 -23.07 2.54 2.13
C HIS A 2 -21.67 3.19 2.26
N LEU A 3 -20.75 2.99 1.31
CA LEU A 3 -19.39 3.57 1.37
C LEU A 3 -19.35 5.05 0.98
N LEU A 4 -20.14 5.46 -0.02
CA LEU A 4 -20.23 6.86 -0.44
C LEU A 4 -20.90 7.73 0.63
N SER A 5 -21.93 7.20 1.30
CA SER A 5 -22.56 7.86 2.45
C SER A 5 -21.64 7.98 3.67
N ARG A 6 -20.69 7.06 3.88
CA ARG A 6 -19.68 7.20 4.97
C ARG A 6 -18.64 8.26 4.65
N ASN A 7 -18.21 8.40 3.39
CA ASN A 7 -17.27 9.45 2.99
C ASN A 7 -17.89 10.86 3.09
N LEU A 8 -19.16 11.02 2.69
CA LEU A 8 -19.87 12.31 2.83
C LEU A 8 -20.05 12.72 4.30
N VAL A 9 -20.25 11.75 5.19
CA VAL A 9 -20.37 11.99 6.64
C VAL A 9 -19.01 12.37 7.24
N PHE A 10 -17.90 11.81 6.74
CA PHE A 10 -16.56 12.14 7.23
C PHE A 10 -16.14 13.58 6.85
N THR A 11 -16.43 14.02 5.62
CA THR A 11 -16.12 15.38 5.14
C THR A 11 -16.92 16.48 5.83
N ASN A 12 -18.08 16.16 6.41
CA ASN A 12 -18.90 17.13 7.13
C ASN A 12 -18.54 17.25 8.62
N CYS A 13 -17.85 16.26 9.19
CA CYS A 13 -17.45 16.26 10.61
C CYS A 13 -16.04 16.84 10.83
N VAL A 14 -15.22 16.91 9.79
CA VAL A 14 -13.85 17.46 9.82
C VAL A 14 -13.77 18.41 8.63
N ASP A 15 -13.48 19.69 8.86
CA ASP A 15 -13.45 20.76 7.83
C ASP A 15 -12.30 20.55 6.81
N VAL A 16 -12.43 19.48 6.01
CA VAL A 16 -11.48 19.06 4.98
C VAL A 16 -12.17 18.82 3.65
N GLY A 17 -13.47 19.16 3.54
CA GLY A 17 -14.23 19.01 2.29
C GLY A 17 -13.61 19.77 1.13
N HIS A 18 -12.96 20.91 1.40
CA HIS A 18 -12.24 21.69 0.39
C HIS A 18 -10.91 21.05 -0.08
N LEU A 19 -10.45 19.99 0.58
CA LEU A 19 -9.23 19.24 0.24
C LEU A 19 -9.53 17.94 -0.53
N VAL A 20 -10.82 17.62 -0.76
CA VAL A 20 -11.24 16.37 -1.39
C VAL A 20 -12.10 16.67 -2.62
N ASP A 21 -11.64 16.22 -3.79
CA ASP A 21 -12.40 16.30 -5.04
C ASP A 21 -13.50 15.22 -5.09
N HIS A 22 -14.50 15.36 -4.21
CA HIS A 22 -15.56 14.37 -4.06
C HIS A 22 -16.36 14.17 -5.35
N GLU A 23 -16.70 15.24 -6.06
CA GLU A 23 -17.45 15.18 -7.31
C GLU A 23 -16.72 14.35 -8.37
N LEU A 24 -15.42 14.61 -8.51
CA LEU A 24 -14.55 13.89 -9.44
C LEU A 24 -14.45 12.39 -9.07
N HIS A 25 -14.27 12.09 -7.80
CA HIS A 25 -14.26 10.71 -7.32
C HIS A 25 -15.60 10.02 -7.55
N SER A 26 -16.72 10.71 -7.30
CA SER A 26 -18.07 10.19 -7.49
C SER A 26 -18.35 9.89 -8.97
N GLU A 27 -17.93 10.77 -9.88
CA GLU A 27 -18.00 10.55 -11.33
C GLU A 27 -17.21 9.28 -11.74
N CYS A 28 -15.94 9.19 -11.32
CA CYS A 28 -15.11 8.01 -11.57
C CYS A 28 -15.79 6.72 -11.13
N GLN A 29 -16.29 6.69 -9.88
CA GLN A 29 -16.97 5.53 -9.31
C GLN A 29 -18.29 5.20 -10.03
N ALA A 30 -19.00 6.21 -10.54
CA ALA A 30 -20.23 6.00 -11.29
C ALA A 30 -19.96 5.32 -12.63
N VAL A 31 -18.89 5.70 -13.33
CA VAL A 31 -18.46 5.07 -14.58
C VAL A 31 -17.94 3.65 -14.34
N LEU A 32 -17.10 3.45 -13.31
CA LEU A 32 -16.56 2.13 -12.98
C LEU A 32 -17.64 1.10 -12.66
N LYS A 33 -18.66 1.50 -11.89
CA LYS A 33 -19.82 0.64 -11.62
C LYS A 33 -20.63 0.32 -12.86
N ASP A 34 -20.70 1.25 -13.82
CA ASP A 34 -21.37 1.04 -15.10
C ASP A 34 -20.66 -0.07 -15.88
N LEU A 35 -19.33 0.02 -16.00
CA LEU A 35 -18.50 -0.97 -16.68
C LEU A 35 -18.56 -2.35 -16.00
N GLN A 36 -18.60 -2.37 -14.65
CA GLN A 36 -18.78 -3.61 -13.88
C GLN A 36 -20.17 -4.22 -14.06
N ALA A 37 -21.18 -3.42 -14.39
CA ALA A 37 -22.50 -3.88 -14.77
C ALA A 37 -22.61 -4.23 -16.27
N HIS A 38 -21.49 -4.24 -16.99
CA HIS A 38 -21.41 -4.48 -18.43
C HIS A 38 -22.17 -3.44 -19.28
N HIS A 39 -22.15 -2.18 -18.84
CA HIS A 39 -22.65 -1.03 -19.60
C HIS A 39 -21.52 -0.05 -19.90
N THR A 40 -21.53 0.53 -21.10
CA THR A 40 -20.51 1.47 -21.60
C THR A 40 -20.99 2.92 -21.64
N ASP A 41 -22.28 3.17 -21.41
CA ASP A 41 -22.94 4.45 -21.65
C ASP A 41 -22.26 5.60 -20.93
N LYS A 42 -21.99 5.44 -19.62
CA LYS A 42 -21.34 6.51 -18.84
C LYS A 42 -19.89 6.71 -19.23
N ALA A 43 -19.17 5.64 -19.57
CA ALA A 43 -17.79 5.72 -20.00
C ALA A 43 -17.67 6.47 -21.34
N ILE A 44 -18.59 6.21 -22.27
CA ILE A 44 -18.66 6.90 -23.57
C ILE A 44 -19.07 8.37 -23.40
N ALA A 45 -20.02 8.66 -22.50
CA ALA A 45 -20.40 10.03 -22.16
C ALA A 45 -19.20 10.80 -21.58
N TRP A 46 -18.44 10.17 -20.67
CA TRP A 46 -17.22 10.74 -20.12
C TRP A 46 -16.14 10.99 -21.19
N CYS A 47 -15.96 10.04 -22.12
CA CYS A 47 -15.05 10.22 -23.27
C CYS A 47 -15.45 11.44 -24.11
N SER A 48 -16.75 11.63 -24.36
CA SER A 48 -17.28 12.76 -25.12
C SER A 48 -17.01 14.09 -24.42
N GLN A 49 -17.14 14.14 -23.09
CA GLN A 49 -16.85 15.33 -22.29
C GLN A 49 -15.35 15.67 -22.24
N ASN A 50 -14.48 14.66 -22.30
CA ASN A 50 -13.03 14.80 -22.17
C ASN A 50 -12.25 14.63 -23.50
N GLY A 51 -12.95 14.60 -24.64
CA GLY A 51 -12.39 14.16 -25.93
C GLY A 51 -11.16 14.93 -26.42
N SER A 52 -11.07 16.23 -26.15
CA SER A 52 -9.90 17.05 -26.53
C SER A 52 -8.64 16.68 -25.74
N ARG A 53 -8.78 16.30 -24.45
CA ARG A 53 -7.69 15.82 -23.61
C ARG A 53 -7.29 14.40 -24.01
N LEU A 54 -8.27 13.52 -24.21
CA LEU A 54 -8.04 12.14 -24.62
C LEU A 54 -7.31 12.03 -25.97
N ARG A 55 -7.63 12.91 -26.92
CA ARG A 55 -6.95 12.96 -28.23
C ARG A 55 -5.48 13.38 -28.11
N ARG A 56 -5.18 14.37 -27.25
CA ARG A 56 -3.79 14.78 -26.96
C ARG A 56 -3.00 13.67 -26.27
N LEU A 57 -3.66 12.91 -25.40
CA LEU A 57 -3.09 11.74 -24.73
C LEU A 57 -3.01 10.50 -25.66
N GLN A 58 -3.56 10.57 -26.88
CA GLN A 58 -3.68 9.45 -27.82
C GLN A 58 -4.32 8.20 -27.16
N SER A 59 -5.32 8.42 -26.31
CA SER A 59 -6.00 7.33 -25.60
C SER A 59 -6.86 6.49 -26.55
N SER A 60 -6.69 5.17 -26.52
CA SER A 60 -7.50 4.22 -27.29
C SER A 60 -8.80 3.81 -26.58
N LEU A 61 -9.11 4.40 -25.43
CA LEU A 61 -10.26 4.03 -24.60
C LEU A 61 -11.60 4.11 -25.36
N GLU A 62 -11.86 5.23 -26.04
CA GLU A 62 -13.12 5.43 -26.75
C GLU A 62 -13.31 4.37 -27.85
N PHE A 63 -12.25 4.05 -28.58
CA PHE A 63 -12.26 2.97 -29.58
C PHE A 63 -12.64 1.63 -28.93
N HIS A 64 -12.03 1.27 -27.81
CA HIS A 64 -12.28 -0.02 -27.15
C HIS A 64 -13.70 -0.12 -26.56
N LEU A 65 -14.24 0.98 -26.04
CA LEU A 65 -15.64 1.06 -25.56
C LEU A 65 -16.62 0.87 -26.72
N ARG A 66 -16.42 1.57 -27.84
CA ARG A 66 -17.27 1.40 -29.03
C ARG A 66 -17.12 0.01 -29.64
N LEU A 67 -15.94 -0.60 -29.52
CA LEU A 67 -15.74 -1.98 -29.96
C LEU A 67 -16.51 -2.94 -29.07
N GLN A 68 -16.64 -2.65 -27.77
CA GLN A 68 -17.50 -3.41 -26.87
C GLN A 68 -18.97 -3.31 -27.26
N ASP A 69 -19.49 -2.12 -27.57
CA ASP A 69 -20.86 -1.95 -28.06
C ASP A 69 -21.12 -2.79 -29.31
N PHE A 70 -20.15 -2.80 -30.25
CA PHE A 70 -20.22 -3.65 -31.44
C PHE A 70 -20.33 -5.13 -31.06
N ILE A 71 -19.50 -5.61 -30.15
CA ILE A 71 -19.52 -7.01 -29.67
C ILE A 71 -20.88 -7.34 -29.06
N GLU A 72 -21.48 -6.44 -28.28
CA GLU A 72 -22.81 -6.65 -27.71
C GLU A 72 -23.91 -6.67 -28.78
N PHE A 73 -23.80 -5.89 -29.87
CA PHE A 73 -24.72 -6.02 -31.00
C PHE A 73 -24.62 -7.39 -31.68
N VAL A 74 -23.40 -7.93 -31.82
CA VAL A 74 -23.20 -9.27 -32.37
C VAL A 74 -23.81 -10.34 -31.45
N ARG A 75 -23.56 -10.26 -30.13
CA ARG A 75 -24.18 -11.16 -29.14
C ARG A 75 -25.72 -11.08 -29.13
N ALA A 76 -26.28 -9.90 -29.41
CA ALA A 76 -27.72 -9.70 -29.51
C ALA A 76 -28.32 -10.18 -30.85
N HIS A 77 -27.53 -10.81 -31.73
CA HIS A 77 -27.92 -11.21 -33.09
C HIS A 77 -28.46 -10.05 -33.95
N LYS A 78 -27.83 -8.88 -33.83
CA LYS A 78 -28.16 -7.64 -34.55
C LYS A 78 -27.03 -7.21 -35.51
N PRO A 79 -26.74 -7.99 -36.57
CA PRO A 79 -25.57 -7.76 -37.42
C PRO A 79 -25.68 -6.47 -38.25
N LEU A 80 -26.89 -6.04 -38.63
CA LEU A 80 -27.08 -4.81 -39.41
C LEU A 80 -26.75 -3.57 -38.57
N GLU A 81 -27.22 -3.54 -37.33
CA GLU A 81 -26.92 -2.48 -36.36
C GLU A 81 -25.43 -2.48 -36.01
N ALA A 82 -24.82 -3.67 -35.83
CA ALA A 82 -23.38 -3.80 -35.60
C ALA A 82 -22.56 -3.17 -36.74
N VAL A 83 -22.88 -3.49 -38.01
CA VAL A 83 -22.17 -2.94 -39.17
C VAL A 83 -22.36 -1.42 -39.28
N GLN A 84 -23.58 -0.92 -39.04
CA GLN A 84 -23.85 0.52 -39.02
C GLN A 84 -23.04 1.21 -37.91
N HIS A 85 -23.03 0.65 -36.71
CA HIS A 85 -22.24 1.15 -35.58
C HIS A 85 -20.74 1.18 -35.89
N ALA A 86 -20.20 0.13 -36.49
CA ALA A 86 -18.80 0.04 -36.88
C ALA A 86 -18.40 1.13 -37.90
N ARG A 87 -19.27 1.41 -38.87
CA ARG A 87 -19.04 2.47 -39.87
C ARG A 87 -19.09 3.86 -39.25
N THR A 88 -20.03 4.10 -38.34
CA THR A 88 -20.22 5.41 -37.71
C THR A 88 -19.12 5.74 -36.71
N TYR A 89 -18.68 4.78 -35.89
CA TYR A 89 -17.77 5.05 -34.78
C TYR A 89 -16.39 4.38 -34.94
N LEU A 90 -16.35 3.07 -35.23
CA LEU A 90 -15.08 2.32 -35.21
C LEU A 90 -14.13 2.72 -36.34
N THR A 91 -14.63 2.87 -37.56
CA THR A 91 -13.78 3.21 -38.72
C THR A 91 -13.14 4.59 -38.56
N PRO A 92 -13.88 5.65 -38.17
CA PRO A 92 -13.25 6.94 -37.86
C PRO A 92 -12.24 6.84 -36.71
N LEU A 93 -12.59 6.17 -35.61
CA LEU A 93 -11.72 6.05 -34.44
C LEU A 93 -10.43 5.27 -34.73
N ALA A 94 -10.49 4.22 -35.55
CA ALA A 94 -9.31 3.44 -35.95
C ALA A 94 -8.33 4.25 -36.82
N MET A 95 -8.82 5.28 -37.52
CA MET A 95 -8.00 6.16 -38.36
C MET A 95 -7.45 7.38 -37.61
N GLN A 96 -7.94 7.68 -36.40
CA GLN A 96 -7.50 8.85 -35.61
C GLN A 96 -6.05 8.83 -35.13
N PRO A 97 -5.45 7.69 -34.71
CA PRO A 97 -4.10 7.69 -34.19
C PRO A 97 -3.08 8.22 -35.20
N GLU A 98 -2.15 9.07 -34.75
CA GLU A 98 -1.12 9.63 -35.63
C GLU A 98 -0.08 8.59 -36.05
N LYS A 99 0.22 7.66 -35.14
CA LYS A 99 1.19 6.59 -35.36
C LYS A 99 0.60 5.49 -36.25
N GLN A 100 1.29 5.18 -37.34
CA GLN A 100 0.89 4.13 -38.29
C GLN A 100 0.68 2.77 -37.61
N SER A 101 1.58 2.37 -36.71
CA SER A 101 1.48 1.09 -36.00
C SER A 101 0.20 0.97 -35.15
N LEU A 102 -0.26 2.06 -34.54
CA LEU A 102 -1.50 2.09 -33.77
C LEU A 102 -2.73 2.01 -34.66
N ARG A 103 -2.69 2.66 -35.84
CA ARG A 103 -3.77 2.54 -36.84
C ARG A 103 -3.88 1.11 -37.36
N ASP A 104 -2.75 0.49 -37.71
CA ASP A 104 -2.73 -0.88 -38.23
C ASP A 104 -3.24 -1.89 -37.19
N ALA A 105 -2.88 -1.71 -35.92
CA ALA A 105 -3.42 -2.50 -34.82
C ALA A 105 -4.94 -2.33 -34.66
N ALA A 106 -5.44 -1.08 -34.62
CA ALA A 106 -6.88 -0.81 -34.50
C ALA A 106 -7.68 -1.36 -35.69
N ILE A 107 -7.16 -1.21 -36.91
CA ILE A 107 -7.76 -1.78 -38.12
C ILE A 107 -7.76 -3.32 -38.05
N GLY A 108 -6.68 -3.92 -37.53
CA GLY A 108 -6.61 -5.35 -37.26
C GLY A 108 -7.72 -5.83 -36.32
N GLU A 109 -7.93 -5.13 -35.20
CA GLU A 109 -9.02 -5.43 -34.26
C GLU A 109 -10.40 -5.28 -34.91
N VAL A 110 -10.63 -4.23 -35.70
CA VAL A 110 -11.90 -4.06 -36.43
C VAL A 110 -12.11 -5.21 -37.43
N LYS A 111 -11.07 -5.65 -38.16
CA LYS A 111 -11.19 -6.79 -39.08
C LYS A 111 -11.57 -8.08 -38.36
N ILE A 112 -10.95 -8.34 -37.21
CA ILE A 112 -11.26 -9.51 -36.37
C ILE A 112 -12.72 -9.44 -35.92
N ALA A 113 -13.16 -8.30 -35.37
CA ALA A 113 -14.54 -8.12 -34.93
C ALA A 113 -15.55 -8.20 -36.08
N MET A 114 -15.23 -7.67 -37.26
CA MET A 114 -16.11 -7.78 -38.43
C MET A 114 -16.20 -9.23 -38.95
N ALA A 115 -15.12 -10.01 -38.84
CA ALA A 115 -15.12 -11.42 -39.23
C ALA A 115 -16.06 -12.26 -38.35
N THR A 116 -16.28 -11.87 -37.09
CA THR A 116 -17.17 -12.63 -36.19
C THR A 116 -18.64 -12.56 -36.61
N LEU A 117 -19.03 -11.59 -37.45
CA LEU A 117 -20.39 -11.53 -38.04
C LEU A 117 -20.74 -12.75 -38.91
N ALA A 118 -19.76 -13.52 -39.36
CA ALA A 118 -19.98 -14.74 -40.13
C ALA A 118 -20.39 -15.94 -39.26
N PHE A 119 -20.33 -15.81 -37.94
CA PHE A 119 -20.60 -16.89 -36.99
C PHE A 119 -21.86 -16.59 -36.19
N GLU A 120 -22.71 -17.61 -36.00
CA GLU A 120 -23.91 -17.50 -35.16
C GLU A 120 -23.54 -17.37 -33.67
N SER A 121 -22.46 -18.01 -33.23
CA SER A 121 -21.93 -17.91 -31.85
C SER A 121 -20.41 -17.76 -31.86
N PRO A 122 -19.89 -16.53 -32.01
CA PRO A 122 -18.45 -16.26 -32.06
C PRO A 122 -17.68 -16.75 -30.82
N GLU A 123 -18.33 -16.77 -29.65
CA GLU A 123 -17.73 -17.25 -28.40
C GLU A 123 -17.50 -18.77 -28.33
N LYS A 124 -18.03 -19.54 -29.29
CA LYS A 124 -17.92 -21.02 -29.33
C LYS A 124 -17.49 -21.53 -30.70
N CYS A 125 -16.84 -20.68 -31.49
CA CYS A 125 -16.49 -21.00 -32.88
C CYS A 125 -15.21 -21.85 -33.01
N GLY A 126 -14.48 -22.11 -31.92
CA GLY A 126 -13.24 -22.89 -31.91
C GLY A 126 -12.02 -22.10 -32.39
N ILE A 127 -12.16 -20.80 -32.64
CA ILE A 127 -11.08 -19.90 -33.06
C ILE A 127 -10.75 -18.97 -31.89
N GLU A 128 -9.62 -19.22 -31.24
CA GLU A 128 -9.17 -18.50 -30.03
C GLU A 128 -9.20 -16.97 -30.21
N ALA A 129 -8.79 -16.46 -31.38
CA ALA A 129 -8.76 -15.03 -31.66
C ALA A 129 -10.16 -14.39 -31.60
N TYR A 130 -11.22 -15.11 -31.97
CA TYR A 130 -12.59 -14.61 -31.93
C TYR A 130 -13.17 -14.80 -30.53
N GLU A 131 -12.94 -15.94 -29.91
CA GLU A 131 -13.41 -16.23 -28.54
C GLU A 131 -12.85 -15.22 -27.53
N LYS A 132 -11.58 -14.86 -27.65
CA LYS A 132 -10.92 -13.85 -26.81
C LYS A 132 -11.56 -12.46 -26.91
N VAL A 133 -12.02 -12.07 -28.10
CA VAL A 133 -12.72 -10.78 -28.29
C VAL A 133 -14.04 -10.76 -27.52
N PHE A 134 -14.68 -11.92 -27.37
CA PHE A 134 -15.95 -12.10 -26.67
C PHE A 134 -15.77 -12.56 -25.20
N ALA A 135 -14.54 -12.60 -24.68
CA ALA A 135 -14.29 -13.00 -23.28
C ALA A 135 -14.81 -11.94 -22.29
N MET A 136 -15.28 -12.40 -21.12
CA MET A 136 -15.75 -11.50 -20.05
C MET A 136 -14.62 -10.64 -19.45
N ASP A 137 -13.39 -11.15 -19.44
CA ASP A 137 -12.20 -10.44 -18.93
C ASP A 137 -11.91 -9.13 -19.68
N ARG A 138 -12.50 -8.95 -20.86
CA ARG A 138 -12.43 -7.69 -21.61
C ARG A 138 -13.02 -6.53 -20.80
N TRP A 139 -14.06 -6.74 -20.00
CA TRP A 139 -14.63 -5.72 -19.13
C TRP A 139 -13.64 -5.25 -18.05
N LEU A 140 -12.87 -6.17 -17.47
CA LEU A 140 -11.79 -5.83 -16.52
C LEU A 140 -10.70 -5.00 -17.22
N THR A 141 -10.41 -5.31 -18.48
CA THR A 141 -9.46 -4.53 -19.28
C THR A 141 -9.99 -3.12 -19.55
N LEU A 142 -11.27 -2.98 -19.91
CA LEU A 142 -11.92 -1.67 -20.09
C LEU A 142 -11.92 -0.85 -18.79
N GLU A 143 -12.16 -1.50 -17.65
CA GLU A 143 -12.08 -0.84 -16.34
C GLU A 143 -10.67 -0.28 -16.10
N LYS A 144 -9.62 -1.10 -16.30
CA LYS A 144 -8.23 -0.68 -16.16
C LYS A 144 -7.86 0.46 -17.14
N MET A 145 -8.31 0.35 -18.39
CA MET A 145 -8.09 1.40 -19.39
C MET A 145 -8.78 2.71 -19.01
N PHE A 146 -10.02 2.65 -18.49
CA PHE A 146 -10.73 3.82 -18.01
C PHE A 146 -10.01 4.46 -16.83
N ARG A 147 -9.61 3.68 -15.81
CA ARG A 147 -8.85 4.20 -14.65
C ARG A 147 -7.58 4.91 -15.07
N LYS A 148 -6.82 4.30 -15.99
CA LYS A 148 -5.60 4.91 -16.53
C LYS A 148 -5.91 6.22 -17.26
N ALA A 149 -6.86 6.20 -18.19
CA ALA A 149 -7.23 7.40 -18.95
C ALA A 149 -7.76 8.52 -18.04
N PHE A 150 -8.54 8.16 -17.02
CA PHE A 150 -9.04 9.09 -16.00
C PHE A 150 -7.87 9.73 -15.25
N ASN A 151 -6.93 8.92 -14.75
CA ASN A 151 -5.73 9.41 -14.08
C ASN A 151 -4.91 10.34 -14.98
N ASP A 152 -4.69 9.97 -16.24
CA ASP A 152 -3.95 10.79 -17.20
C ASP A 152 -4.66 12.13 -17.51
N VAL A 153 -6.01 12.14 -17.59
CA VAL A 153 -6.81 13.34 -17.88
C VAL A 153 -6.79 14.36 -16.74
N TYR A 154 -6.77 13.88 -15.49
CA TYR A 154 -6.77 14.72 -14.30
C TYR A 154 -5.38 14.87 -13.66
N GLY A 155 -4.34 14.29 -14.28
CA GLY A 155 -2.96 14.38 -13.78
C GLY A 155 -2.74 13.65 -12.45
N MET A 156 -3.53 12.61 -12.17
CA MET A 156 -3.37 11.81 -10.96
C MET A 156 -2.30 10.74 -11.16
N HIS A 157 -1.46 10.54 -10.15
CA HIS A 157 -0.40 9.54 -10.19
C HIS A 157 -0.90 8.17 -9.76
N ASP A 158 -0.39 7.13 -10.42
CA ASP A 158 -0.52 5.74 -10.01
C ASP A 158 0.91 5.15 -9.86
N PRO A 159 1.38 4.83 -8.64
CA PRO A 159 0.67 4.92 -7.36
C PRO A 159 0.42 6.37 -6.91
N PRO A 160 -0.58 6.61 -6.02
CA PRO A 160 -0.89 7.96 -5.53
C PRO A 160 0.32 8.65 -4.89
N SER A 161 0.45 9.97 -5.08
CA SER A 161 1.58 10.77 -4.57
C SER A 161 1.76 10.66 -3.05
N LEU A 162 0.66 10.49 -2.31
CA LEU A 162 0.70 10.25 -0.87
C LEU A 162 1.47 8.96 -0.54
N CYS A 163 1.24 7.88 -1.30
CA CYS A 163 1.96 6.63 -1.12
C CYS A 163 3.47 6.80 -1.38
N ILE A 164 3.82 7.56 -2.42
CA ILE A 164 5.23 7.86 -2.74
C ILE A 164 5.88 8.64 -1.58
N ALA A 165 5.24 9.71 -1.11
CA ALA A 165 5.74 10.52 0.00
C ALA A 165 5.85 9.72 1.30
N LEU A 166 4.87 8.87 1.59
CA LEU A 166 4.85 8.01 2.77
C LEU A 166 5.97 6.97 2.73
N HIS A 167 6.15 6.25 1.61
CA HIS A 167 7.24 5.28 1.46
C HIS A 167 8.62 5.96 1.52
N ALA A 168 8.78 7.14 0.90
CA ALA A 168 10.01 7.91 0.98
C ALA A 168 10.32 8.31 2.44
N GLY A 169 9.33 8.85 3.15
CA GLY A 169 9.47 9.20 4.57
C GLY A 169 9.80 7.98 5.44
N LEU A 170 9.06 6.88 5.29
CA LEU A 170 9.31 5.64 6.02
C LEU A 170 10.69 5.05 5.74
N SER A 171 11.21 5.17 4.51
CA SER A 171 12.56 4.71 4.16
C SER A 171 13.65 5.45 4.95
N THR A 172 13.44 6.73 5.29
CA THR A 172 14.39 7.49 6.14
C THR A 172 14.38 7.07 7.61
N LEU A 173 13.27 6.47 8.07
CA LEU A 173 13.08 6.03 9.46
C LEU A 173 13.36 4.53 9.65
N ASN A 174 13.27 3.76 8.57
CA ASN A 174 13.44 2.30 8.58
C ASN A 174 14.91 1.93 8.76
N THR A 175 15.32 1.66 9.99
CA THR A 175 16.69 1.25 10.32
C THR A 175 16.83 -0.27 10.47
N ARG A 176 18.06 -0.79 10.50
CA ARG A 176 18.30 -2.22 10.84
C ARG A 176 17.74 -2.60 12.22
N ALA A 177 17.73 -1.67 13.17
CA ALA A 177 17.09 -1.89 14.47
C ALA A 177 15.57 -2.09 14.34
N CYS A 178 14.94 -1.42 13.38
CA CYS A 178 13.52 -1.62 13.07
C CYS A 178 13.28 -3.02 12.53
N HIS A 179 14.13 -3.52 11.63
CA HIS A 179 14.04 -4.89 11.12
C HIS A 179 14.11 -5.93 12.25
N LEU A 180 15.11 -5.84 13.13
CA LEU A 180 15.25 -6.74 14.27
C LEU A 180 14.03 -6.70 15.20
N THR A 181 13.47 -5.50 15.41
CA THR A 181 12.27 -5.32 16.22
C THR A 181 11.05 -5.97 15.56
N ARG A 182 10.88 -5.79 14.24
CA ARG A 182 9.80 -6.41 13.46
C ARG A 182 9.92 -7.94 13.50
N ASP A 183 11.11 -8.50 13.29
CA ASP A 183 11.35 -9.95 13.36
C ASP A 183 11.02 -10.52 14.75
N ALA A 184 11.42 -9.82 15.80
CA ALA A 184 11.12 -10.22 17.18
C ALA A 184 9.60 -10.20 17.43
N ASN A 185 8.90 -9.16 16.96
CA ASN A 185 7.45 -9.06 17.06
C ASN A 185 6.74 -10.18 16.29
N LEU A 186 7.19 -10.48 15.06
CA LEU A 186 6.65 -11.58 14.25
C LEU A 186 6.83 -12.93 14.95
N LYS A 187 8.04 -13.21 15.44
CA LYS A 187 8.33 -14.43 16.22
C LYS A 187 7.47 -14.55 17.48
N ALA A 188 7.25 -13.43 18.19
CA ALA A 188 6.37 -13.40 19.35
C ALA A 188 4.90 -13.70 18.99
N ARG A 189 4.39 -13.13 17.88
CA ARG A 189 3.03 -13.40 17.37
C ARG A 189 2.87 -14.88 16.98
N LEU A 190 3.85 -15.46 16.29
CA LEU A 190 3.85 -16.87 15.90
C LEU A 190 3.93 -17.81 17.11
N ALA A 191 4.70 -17.45 18.15
CA ALA A 191 4.75 -18.22 19.38
C ALA A 191 3.41 -18.20 20.14
N GLN A 192 2.68 -17.07 20.09
CA GLN A 192 1.36 -16.94 20.71
C GLN A 192 0.27 -17.71 19.95
N SER A 193 0.31 -17.72 18.61
CA SER A 193 -0.63 -18.51 17.80
C SER A 193 -0.39 -20.02 17.95
N GLY A 194 0.88 -20.45 18.00
CA GLY A 194 1.25 -21.85 18.25
C GLY A 194 0.91 -22.35 19.67
N ALA A 195 0.93 -21.46 20.67
CA ALA A 195 0.50 -21.80 22.03
C ALA A 195 -1.03 -21.99 22.14
N ARG A 196 -1.81 -21.29 21.31
CA ARG A 196 -3.27 -21.46 21.23
C ARG A 196 -3.68 -22.75 20.52
N GLY A 197 -2.95 -23.15 19.47
CA GLY A 197 -3.17 -24.41 18.74
C GLY A 197 -2.83 -25.69 19.53
N LYS A 198 -1.90 -25.62 20.49
CA LYS A 198 -1.54 -26.77 21.35
C LYS A 198 -2.54 -27.07 22.48
N ARG A 199 -3.53 -26.22 22.74
CA ARG A 199 -4.59 -26.50 23.72
C ARG A 199 -5.72 -27.36 23.15
N GLN A 200 -5.74 -27.63 21.85
CA GLN A 200 -6.86 -28.31 21.18
C GLN A 200 -6.45 -29.53 20.35
N ARG A 201 -5.25 -30.10 20.59
CA ARG A 201 -4.81 -31.35 19.96
C ARG A 201 -4.13 -32.27 20.98
N ARG A 202 -4.95 -32.90 21.83
CA ARG A 202 -4.70 -34.26 22.29
C ARG A 202 -5.86 -35.11 21.79
N GLU A 203 -5.50 -36.25 21.23
CA GLU A 203 -6.33 -37.31 20.63
C GLU A 203 -6.53 -37.19 19.10
N GLY A 204 -6.03 -38.20 18.37
CA GLY A 204 -6.31 -38.45 16.96
C GLY A 204 -5.07 -38.61 16.07
N GLU A 205 -4.77 -39.85 15.72
CA GLU A 205 -3.62 -40.37 14.94
C GLU A 205 -3.66 -40.09 13.41
N GLU A 206 -2.46 -40.26 12.83
CA GLU A 206 -2.09 -40.77 11.49
C GLU A 206 -2.23 -39.98 10.16
N ALA A 207 -1.08 -40.00 9.47
CA ALA A 207 -0.79 -40.10 8.03
C ALA A 207 -0.99 -38.91 7.06
N GLY A 208 0.02 -38.72 6.19
CA GLY A 208 -0.10 -38.05 4.89
C GLY A 208 1.02 -37.07 4.54
N ASP A 209 1.94 -37.52 3.70
CA ASP A 209 3.01 -36.77 3.00
C ASP A 209 2.41 -35.92 1.85
N ASP A 210 2.92 -34.71 1.57
CA ASP A 210 3.17 -34.17 0.20
C ASP A 210 3.83 -32.78 0.20
N ASN A 211 4.68 -32.56 -0.80
CA ASN A 211 5.41 -31.32 -1.12
C ASN A 211 4.56 -30.37 -1.99
N GLY A 212 4.87 -29.07 -1.97
CA GLY A 212 4.39 -28.14 -3.00
C GLY A 212 4.82 -26.70 -2.76
N ASP A 213 5.87 -26.26 -3.47
CA ASP A 213 6.15 -24.86 -3.79
C ASP A 213 4.97 -24.26 -4.57
N SER A 214 4.65 -22.97 -4.33
CA SER A 214 4.26 -22.00 -5.37
C SER A 214 4.06 -20.61 -4.79
N GLU A 215 4.49 -19.64 -5.59
CA GLU A 215 4.50 -18.21 -5.40
C GLU A 215 3.10 -17.57 -5.51
N ASP A 216 3.05 -16.31 -5.07
CA ASP A 216 2.18 -15.23 -5.56
C ASP A 216 0.75 -15.12 -4.98
N GLU A 217 0.60 -14.33 -3.91
CA GLU A 217 -0.68 -13.67 -3.59
C GLU A 217 -0.44 -12.28 -2.98
N SER A 218 -0.60 -11.24 -3.80
CA SER A 218 -0.47 -9.82 -3.41
C SER A 218 -1.79 -9.02 -3.48
N GLU A 219 -2.95 -9.68 -3.53
CA GLU A 219 -4.22 -9.01 -3.86
C GLU A 219 -5.39 -9.20 -2.84
N GLU A 220 -5.13 -9.63 -1.60
CA GLU A 220 -6.21 -9.78 -0.57
C GLU A 220 -6.05 -8.87 0.67
N TRP A 221 -5.43 -7.70 0.54
CA TRP A 221 -5.04 -6.89 1.70
C TRP A 221 -6.17 -6.09 2.38
N PHE A 222 -7.33 -5.87 1.75
CA PHE A 222 -8.28 -4.85 2.21
C PHE A 222 -9.48 -5.31 3.06
N LYS A 223 -9.58 -6.59 3.47
CA LYS A 223 -10.79 -7.11 4.16
C LYS A 223 -10.69 -7.42 5.65
N SER A 224 -9.51 -7.41 6.27
CA SER A 224 -9.35 -7.89 7.66
C SER A 224 -9.05 -6.79 8.68
N LEU A 225 -9.89 -5.76 8.73
CA LEU A 225 -9.85 -4.70 9.76
C LEU A 225 -11.19 -4.65 10.53
N THR A 226 -11.57 -5.74 11.19
CA THR A 226 -12.52 -5.71 12.34
C THR A 226 -12.41 -6.99 13.18
N ALA A 227 -11.67 -6.98 14.29
CA ALA A 227 -11.94 -7.90 15.41
C ALA A 227 -11.37 -7.34 16.72
N SER A 228 -12.27 -7.19 17.68
CA SER A 228 -12.10 -6.61 19.02
C SER A 228 -11.08 -7.31 19.92
N GLU A 229 -10.49 -6.49 20.78
CA GLU A 229 -9.72 -6.82 21.97
C GLU A 229 -10.49 -7.73 22.94
N LYS A 230 -9.82 -8.74 23.49
CA LYS A 230 -10.16 -9.33 24.78
C LYS A 230 -8.88 -9.59 25.58
N ASP A 231 -8.88 -8.96 26.74
CA ASP A 231 -7.94 -9.03 27.85
C ASP A 231 -8.08 -10.37 28.58
N ASP A 232 -6.97 -10.99 28.99
CA ASP A 232 -6.98 -12.05 30.01
C ASP A 232 -5.59 -12.19 30.66
N SER A 233 -5.62 -12.05 31.98
CA SER A 233 -4.49 -11.96 32.90
C SER A 233 -4.13 -13.34 33.47
N ALA A 234 -2.85 -13.74 33.47
CA ALA A 234 -2.28 -14.63 34.50
C ALA A 234 -0.74 -14.83 34.41
N ASN A 235 -0.11 -14.39 35.49
CA ASN A 235 1.23 -14.57 36.05
C ASN A 235 2.00 -15.89 35.74
N SER A 236 3.27 -15.76 35.31
CA SER A 236 4.31 -16.74 35.63
C SER A 236 5.72 -16.11 35.67
N LYS A 237 6.44 -16.43 36.74
CA LYS A 237 7.71 -15.81 37.18
C LYS A 237 8.87 -16.18 36.24
N LYS A 238 9.32 -15.21 35.43
CA LYS A 238 10.68 -15.17 34.84
C LYS A 238 11.28 -13.78 35.02
N ARG A 239 12.57 -13.76 35.37
CA ARG A 239 13.39 -12.59 35.79
C ARG A 239 13.02 -11.29 35.05
N LYS A 240 12.37 -10.37 35.77
CA LYS A 240 12.04 -9.01 35.33
C LYS A 240 13.28 -8.12 35.46
N TYR A 241 13.96 -7.83 34.36
CA TYR A 241 14.38 -6.44 34.17
C TYR A 241 13.12 -5.73 33.69
N SER A 242 12.46 -4.99 34.58
CA SER A 242 11.35 -4.12 34.20
C SER A 242 11.89 -3.11 33.21
N ARG A 243 11.58 -3.30 31.92
CA ARG A 243 11.69 -2.25 30.91
C ARG A 243 10.84 -1.11 31.43
N ALA A 244 11.50 -0.12 32.04
CA ALA A 244 10.83 1.07 32.55
C ALA A 244 9.90 1.58 31.44
N GLU A 245 8.61 1.63 31.77
CA GLU A 245 7.53 2.22 30.99
C GLU A 245 7.78 3.73 30.92
N LEU A 246 8.81 4.14 30.20
CA LEU A 246 8.80 5.45 29.55
C LEU A 246 8.18 5.20 28.18
N PRO A 247 7.23 6.05 27.72
CA PRO A 247 6.63 5.91 26.41
C PRO A 247 7.74 6.13 25.38
N VAL A 248 8.39 5.04 24.96
CA VAL A 248 9.21 5.07 23.76
C VAL A 248 8.25 5.53 22.67
N PRO A 249 8.50 6.68 22.01
CA PRO A 249 7.62 7.11 20.93
C PRO A 249 7.54 5.94 19.96
N ILE A 250 6.30 5.52 19.67
CA ILE A 250 6.02 4.40 18.78
C ILE A 250 6.80 4.67 17.50
N CYS A 251 7.87 3.90 17.27
CA CYS A 251 8.64 4.05 16.05
C CYS A 251 7.68 3.81 14.89
N PRO A 252 7.47 4.79 13.99
CA PRO A 252 6.46 4.66 12.95
C PRO A 252 6.72 3.41 12.08
N ALA A 253 7.99 3.12 11.76
CA ALA A 253 8.40 1.94 11.01
C ALA A 253 8.23 0.60 11.75
N CYS A 254 8.11 0.60 13.08
CA CYS A 254 7.90 -0.60 13.90
C CYS A 254 6.46 -0.77 14.38
N SER A 255 5.60 0.22 14.17
CA SER A 255 4.17 0.12 14.44
C SER A 255 3.53 -1.00 13.62
N GLU A 256 2.36 -1.50 14.01
CA GLU A 256 1.68 -2.56 13.25
C GLU A 256 1.47 -2.16 11.78
N VAL A 257 0.85 -1.00 11.55
CA VAL A 257 0.61 -0.47 10.21
C VAL A 257 1.91 -0.11 9.50
N GLY A 258 2.81 0.63 10.16
CA GLY A 258 4.04 1.09 9.51
C GLY A 258 5.02 -0.04 9.19
N SER A 259 5.03 -1.13 9.97
CA SER A 259 5.84 -2.30 9.66
C SER A 259 5.44 -2.95 8.34
N GLN A 260 4.14 -2.95 8.02
CA GLN A 260 3.60 -3.49 6.77
C GLN A 260 4.01 -2.58 5.60
N LEU A 261 3.89 -1.26 5.79
CA LEU A 261 4.29 -0.25 4.81
C LEU A 261 5.82 -0.18 4.59
N CYS A 262 6.63 -0.66 5.54
CA CYS A 262 8.08 -0.76 5.40
C CYS A 262 8.55 -2.06 4.72
N THR A 263 7.66 -2.87 4.16
CA THR A 263 8.03 -4.09 3.43
C THR A 263 8.66 -3.72 2.08
N GLY A 264 9.82 -4.31 1.76
CA GLY A 264 10.56 -4.00 0.52
C GLY A 264 11.26 -2.63 0.48
N LEU A 265 11.11 -1.79 1.51
CA LEU A 265 11.81 -0.50 1.57
C LEU A 265 13.28 -0.66 1.97
N PRO A 266 14.19 0.15 1.38
CA PRO A 266 15.58 0.16 1.79
C PRO A 266 15.73 0.62 3.24
N PHE A 267 16.84 0.22 3.87
CA PHE A 267 17.21 0.75 5.17
C PHE A 267 17.84 2.12 5.04
N ALA A 268 17.49 3.01 5.97
CA ALA A 268 18.14 4.30 6.12
C ALA A 268 19.66 4.09 6.30
N TYR A 269 20.45 4.70 5.41
CA TYR A 269 21.90 4.70 5.51
C TYR A 269 22.34 5.82 6.45
N HIS A 270 22.98 5.44 7.56
CA HIS A 270 23.53 6.37 8.53
C HIS A 270 25.03 6.12 8.65
N PRO A 271 25.87 6.82 7.84
CA PRO A 271 27.31 6.58 7.82
C PRO A 271 27.99 6.97 9.13
N HIS A 272 27.37 7.87 9.89
CA HIS A 272 27.91 8.37 11.15
C HIS A 272 26.82 8.40 12.21
N SER A 273 27.05 7.70 13.32
CA SER A 273 26.27 7.87 14.53
C SER A 273 26.98 8.88 15.44
N ARG A 274 26.23 9.83 16.01
CA ARG A 274 26.74 10.75 17.03
C ARG A 274 25.96 10.55 18.31
N LEU A 275 26.68 10.31 19.41
CA LEU A 275 26.05 10.33 20.72
C LEU A 275 25.80 11.78 21.13
N VAL A 276 24.61 12.06 21.68
CA VAL A 276 24.26 13.38 22.23
C VAL A 276 23.86 13.18 23.69
N CYS A 277 24.43 13.97 24.58
CA CYS A 277 24.12 13.85 26.01
C CYS A 277 22.75 14.42 26.33
N ARG A 278 21.92 13.63 27.02
CA ARG A 278 20.58 14.06 27.46
C ARG A 278 20.58 15.23 28.45
N VAL A 279 21.68 15.40 29.21
CA VAL A 279 21.80 16.48 30.20
C VAL A 279 22.33 17.75 29.56
N THR A 280 23.40 17.66 28.77
CA THR A 280 24.07 18.84 28.20
C THR A 280 23.57 19.21 26.81
N GLN A 281 22.78 18.33 26.16
CA GLN A 281 22.35 18.44 24.76
C GLN A 281 23.51 18.61 23.77
N SER A 282 24.73 18.25 24.19
CA SER A 282 25.96 18.39 23.40
C SER A 282 26.40 17.03 22.86
N VAL A 283 27.09 17.05 21.72
CA VAL A 283 27.72 15.86 21.15
C VAL A 283 28.75 15.28 22.13
N MET A 284 28.79 13.95 22.22
CA MET A 284 29.85 13.23 22.91
C MET A 284 30.92 12.86 21.89
N ASP A 285 32.14 13.31 22.13
CA ASP A 285 33.30 13.19 21.23
C ASP A 285 34.58 12.94 22.06
N GLU A 286 35.74 13.03 21.42
CA GLU A 286 37.05 12.85 22.08
C GLU A 286 37.29 13.83 23.25
N HIS A 287 36.69 15.03 23.20
CA HIS A 287 36.84 16.07 24.22
C HIS A 287 35.73 16.02 25.28
N ASN A 288 34.64 15.29 25.00
CA ASN A 288 33.50 15.11 25.88
C ASN A 288 32.99 13.65 25.81
N PRO A 289 33.82 12.66 26.23
CA PRO A 289 33.57 11.26 25.92
C PRO A 289 32.34 10.70 26.63
N PRO A 290 31.71 9.65 26.08
CA PRO A 290 30.60 8.94 26.72
C PRO A 290 31.07 8.13 27.93
N LEU A 291 30.31 8.24 29.02
CA LEU A 291 30.48 7.55 30.29
C LEU A 291 29.18 6.81 30.65
N VAL A 292 29.28 5.59 31.20
CA VAL A 292 28.14 4.75 31.58
C VAL A 292 28.01 4.59 33.09
N LEU A 293 26.78 4.72 33.59
CA LEU A 293 26.40 4.41 34.95
C LEU A 293 26.13 2.90 35.14
N PRO A 294 26.16 2.36 36.37
CA PRO A 294 25.89 0.94 36.63
C PRO A 294 24.54 0.43 36.11
N ASN A 295 23.53 1.29 35.98
CA ASN A 295 22.23 0.94 35.39
C ASN A 295 22.20 0.96 33.85
N GLY A 296 23.35 1.15 33.19
CA GLY A 296 23.51 1.14 31.74
C GLY A 296 23.17 2.46 31.04
N ARG A 297 22.87 3.54 31.77
CA ARG A 297 22.61 4.87 31.18
C ARG A 297 23.91 5.58 30.85
N VAL A 298 23.97 6.18 29.65
CA VAL A 298 25.17 6.85 29.12
C VAL A 298 24.99 8.36 29.14
N TYR A 299 25.97 9.07 29.68
CA TYR A 299 26.06 10.53 29.73
C TYR A 299 27.44 10.98 29.25
N SER A 300 27.59 12.24 28.85
CA SER A 300 28.91 12.78 28.53
C SER A 300 29.71 13.06 29.81
N LYS A 301 31.04 13.15 29.71
CA LYS A 301 31.88 13.57 30.83
C LYS A 301 31.39 14.87 31.48
N ARG A 302 31.14 15.91 30.69
CA ARG A 302 30.57 17.17 31.19
C ARG A 302 29.18 16.99 31.81
N GLY A 303 28.38 16.07 31.27
CA GLY A 303 27.07 15.72 31.82
C GLY A 303 27.17 15.08 33.20
N ILE A 304 28.11 14.16 33.40
CA ILE A 304 28.37 13.55 34.71
C ILE A 304 28.84 14.61 35.72
N GLU A 305 29.77 15.48 35.33
CA GLU A 305 30.25 16.58 36.18
C GLU A 305 29.10 17.50 36.63
N LEU A 306 28.19 17.86 35.72
CA LEU A 306 27.00 18.65 36.03
C LEU A 306 26.03 17.92 36.96
N LEU A 307 25.85 16.60 36.79
CA LEU A 307 24.99 15.82 37.67
C LEU A 307 25.58 15.70 39.08
N THR A 308 26.90 15.53 39.20
CA THR A 308 27.61 15.50 40.49
C THR A 308 27.55 16.85 41.21
N GLN A 309 27.74 17.96 40.48
CA GLN A 309 27.67 19.32 41.06
C GLN A 309 26.28 19.71 41.57
N ARG A 310 25.22 19.10 41.01
CA ARG A 310 23.84 19.34 41.44
C ARG A 310 23.49 18.64 42.76
N SER A 311 24.27 17.65 43.16
CA SER A 311 24.07 16.90 44.41
C SER A 311 24.98 17.46 45.50
N SER A 312 24.41 17.78 46.67
CA SER A 312 25.14 18.26 47.85
C SER A 312 26.21 17.29 48.38
N ASP A 313 25.99 16.01 48.12
CA ASP A 313 26.67 14.84 48.64
C ASP A 313 27.64 14.24 47.61
N GLY A 314 27.81 14.90 46.45
CA GLY A 314 28.73 14.47 45.39
C GLY A 314 28.33 13.15 44.71
N THR A 315 27.08 12.70 44.91
CA THR A 315 26.52 11.52 44.28
C THR A 315 25.89 11.86 42.92
N ILE A 316 25.85 10.90 42.00
CA ILE A 316 25.24 11.09 40.69
C ILE A 316 23.83 10.53 40.72
N LYS A 317 22.83 11.41 40.60
CA LYS A 317 21.43 11.01 40.43
C LYS A 317 21.10 10.88 38.94
N CYS A 318 20.74 9.68 38.48
CA CYS A 318 20.34 9.43 37.11
C CYS A 318 19.01 10.16 36.79
N VAL A 319 18.97 10.93 35.71
CA VAL A 319 17.78 11.71 35.33
C VAL A 319 16.60 10.81 34.94
N ASP A 320 16.88 9.67 34.32
CA ASP A 320 15.86 8.80 33.74
C ASP A 320 15.27 7.83 34.77
N THR A 321 16.10 7.25 35.63
CA THR A 321 15.68 6.21 36.60
C THR A 321 15.61 6.71 38.03
N GLN A 322 16.16 7.90 38.31
CA GLN A 322 16.31 8.47 39.66
C GLN A 322 17.22 7.67 40.60
N ASP A 323 17.89 6.63 40.10
CA ASP A 323 18.90 5.88 40.86
C ASP A 323 20.10 6.77 41.20
N VAL A 324 20.74 6.49 42.35
CA VAL A 324 21.89 7.24 42.87
C VAL A 324 23.13 6.35 42.82
N PHE A 325 24.22 6.89 42.29
CA PHE A 325 25.49 6.18 42.13
C PHE A 325 26.69 6.99 42.62
N SER A 326 27.76 6.31 43.01
CA SER A 326 29.03 6.96 43.30
C SER A 326 29.74 7.38 42.00
N PRO A 327 30.44 8.52 41.95
CA PRO A 327 31.30 8.89 40.82
C PRO A 327 32.37 7.85 40.48
N THR A 328 32.78 7.03 41.44
CA THR A 328 33.75 5.94 41.24
C THR A 328 33.21 4.78 40.41
N ASP A 329 31.89 4.63 40.32
CA ASP A 329 31.24 3.50 39.64
C ASP A 329 31.04 3.77 38.15
N VAL A 330 31.35 4.99 37.71
CA VAL A 330 31.20 5.46 36.33
C VAL A 330 32.36 4.92 35.48
N LYS A 331 32.03 4.33 34.32
CA LYS A 331 33.02 3.75 33.41
C LYS A 331 33.00 4.42 32.04
N PRO A 332 34.15 4.53 31.35
CA PRO A 332 34.16 5.00 29.97
C PRO A 332 33.48 3.99 29.04
N VAL A 333 32.78 4.49 28.04
CA VAL A 333 32.22 3.70 26.94
C VAL A 333 33.03 4.00 25.68
N TYR A 334 33.39 2.96 24.94
CA TYR A 334 34.02 3.11 23.64
C TYR A 334 33.07 2.54 22.58
N ILE A 335 32.75 3.35 21.58
CA ILE A 335 32.06 2.89 20.37
C ILE A 335 33.14 2.58 19.36
N LEU A 336 33.22 1.32 18.93
CA LEU A 336 34.15 0.84 17.92
C LEU A 336 33.56 1.01 16.51
#